data_AF-A0A661SD11-F1
#
_entry.id   AF-A0A661SD11-F1
#
_cell.length_a   1.000
_cell.length_b   1.000
_cell.length_c   1.000
_cell.angle_alpha   90.00
_cell.angle_beta   90.00
_cell.angle_gamma   90.00
#
_symmetry.space_group_name_H-M   'P 1'
#
loop_
_entity.id
_entity.type
_entity.pdbx_description
1 polymer ?
#
loop_
_entity_poly.entity_id
_entity_poly.type
_entity_poly.pdbx_seq_one_letter_code
_entity_poly.pdbx_strand_id
1 'polypeptide(L)'
;MKRIVLISCVSQKLGHRAKAKNIYISTLFKLNLRYAEKLNTDSVYILSAKYGSLNLEQEITVLSKHDCQFPILESAVLNTSPNNVGRFSILQCSALPYKG
;
A
#
# COMPACT_ATOMS: atom_id res chain seq x y z
N MET A 1 20.34 3.92 -25.26
CA MET A 1 20.25 4.93 -24.17
C MET A 1 19.10 4.51 -23.27
N LYS A 2 19.30 4.35 -21.96
CA LYS A 2 18.23 3.93 -21.05
C LYS A 2 17.36 5.12 -20.67
N ARG A 3 16.04 4.95 -20.74
CA ARG A 3 15.03 5.96 -20.40
C ARG A 3 14.28 5.53 -19.15
N ILE A 4 14.41 6.36 -18.12
CA ILE A 4 13.83 6.12 -16.81
C ILE A 4 12.75 7.17 -16.57
N VAL A 5 11.56 6.73 -16.18
CA VAL A 5 10.45 7.62 -15.80
C VAL A 5 10.25 7.59 -14.30
N LEU A 6 10.09 8.78 -13.73
CA LEU A 6 9.82 9.00 -12.31
C LEU A 6 8.41 9.57 -12.17
N ILE A 7 7.54 8.84 -11.48
CA ILE A 7 6.16 9.26 -11.20
C ILE A 7 6.09 9.76 -9.76
N SER A 8 5.62 10.98 -9.54
CA SER A 8 5.41 11.53 -8.20
C SER A 8 4.33 10.75 -7.42
N CYS A 9 4.50 10.53 -6.12
CA CYS A 9 3.46 9.90 -5.30
C CYS A 9 2.21 10.78 -5.18
N VAL A 10 1.08 10.12 -4.93
CA VAL A 10 -0.22 10.75 -4.65
C VAL A 10 -0.70 10.42 -3.23
N SER A 11 -1.61 11.23 -2.70
CA SER A 11 -2.14 11.03 -1.34
C SER A 11 -3.11 9.85 -1.24
N GLN A 12 -3.89 9.57 -2.29
CA GLN A 12 -4.88 8.48 -2.32
C GLN A 12 -4.21 7.12 -2.53
N LYS A 13 -4.37 6.22 -1.55
CA LYS A 13 -3.68 4.92 -1.49
C LYS A 13 -4.61 3.84 -0.95
N LEU A 14 -4.35 2.58 -1.29
CA LEU A 14 -4.99 1.43 -0.67
C LEU A 14 -4.50 1.25 0.78
N GLY A 15 -5.41 0.90 1.69
CA GLY A 15 -5.11 0.61 3.09
C GLY A 15 -4.63 -0.83 3.36
N HIS A 16 -4.24 -1.57 2.32
CA HIS A 16 -3.73 -2.94 2.44
C HIS A 16 -2.42 -3.11 1.70
N ARG A 17 -1.70 -4.19 2.01
CA ARG A 17 -0.48 -4.57 1.29
C ARG A 17 -0.84 -4.93 -0.15
N ALA A 18 -0.19 -4.29 -1.10
CA ALA A 18 -0.29 -4.62 -2.50
C ALA A 18 0.99 -4.18 -3.25
N LYS A 19 1.05 -4.46 -4.54
CA LYS A 19 2.10 -3.92 -5.42
C LYS A 19 1.98 -2.41 -5.52
N ALA A 20 3.11 -1.72 -5.62
CA ALA A 20 3.14 -0.25 -5.68
C ALA A 20 2.26 0.31 -6.81
N LYS A 21 2.21 -0.36 -7.97
CA LYS A 21 1.32 0.01 -9.09
C LYS A 21 -0.18 -0.01 -8.76
N ASN A 22 -0.60 -0.88 -7.84
CA ASN A 22 -2.00 -1.06 -7.47
C ASN A 22 -2.38 -0.21 -6.25
N ILE A 23 -1.39 0.15 -5.43
CA ILE A 23 -1.62 0.91 -4.20
C ILE A 23 -2.12 2.31 -4.49
N TYR A 24 -1.56 2.98 -5.49
CA TYR A 24 -1.97 4.33 -5.84
C TYR A 24 -3.21 4.27 -6.77
N ILE A 25 -4.37 4.56 -6.20
CA ILE A 25 -5.66 4.41 -6.91
C ILE A 25 -6.14 5.68 -7.64
N SER A 26 -5.48 6.81 -7.38
CA SER A 26 -5.85 8.11 -7.97
C SER A 26 -5.85 8.07 -9.49
N THR A 27 -6.82 8.76 -10.10
CA THR A 27 -6.91 8.93 -11.55
C THR A 27 -5.62 9.52 -12.14
N LEU A 28 -5.03 10.52 -11.48
CA LEU A 28 -3.80 11.16 -11.93
C LEU A 28 -2.64 10.17 -12.04
N PHE A 29 -2.50 9.30 -11.03
CA PHE A 29 -1.45 8.28 -11.02
C PHE A 29 -1.64 7.28 -12.17
N LYS A 30 -2.87 6.78 -12.37
CA LYS A 30 -3.19 5.84 -13.45
C LYS A 30 -2.93 6.42 -14.83
N LEU A 31 -3.25 7.70 -15.05
CA LEU A 31 -2.98 8.38 -16.32
C LEU A 31 -1.48 8.57 -16.54
N ASN A 32 -0.73 8.97 -15.51
CA ASN A 32 0.72 9.09 -15.59
C ASN A 32 1.39 7.74 -15.88
N LEU A 33 0.92 6.66 -15.26
CA LEU A 33 1.42 5.31 -15.51
C LEU A 33 1.18 4.89 -16.97
N ARG A 34 -0.05 5.09 -17.48
CA ARG A 34 -0.37 4.83 -18.89
C ARG A 34 0.46 5.66 -19.85
N TYR A 35 0.74 6.91 -19.49
CA TYR A 35 1.60 7.77 -20.29
C TYR A 35 3.05 7.24 -20.31
N ALA A 36 3.57 6.82 -19.15
CA ALA A 36 4.89 6.20 -19.05
C ALA A 36 5.01 4.92 -19.88
N GLU A 37 3.99 4.06 -19.86
CA GLU A 37 3.92 2.83 -20.66
C GLU A 37 3.99 3.13 -22.17
N LYS A 38 3.29 4.17 -22.64
CA LYS A 38 3.33 4.60 -24.05
C LYS A 38 4.69 5.13 -24.49
N LEU A 39 5.51 5.58 -23.55
CA LEU A 39 6.83 6.12 -23.86
C LEU A 39 7.86 5.03 -24.15
N ASN A 40 7.58 3.71 -24.08
CA ASN A 40 8.58 2.63 -24.29
C ASN A 40 9.80 2.75 -23.35
N THR A 41 9.59 3.08 -22.09
CA THR A 41 10.67 3.33 -21.11
C THR A 41 11.25 2.04 -20.56
N ASP A 42 12.55 2.02 -20.27
CA ASP A 42 13.23 0.85 -19.72
C ASP A 42 12.84 0.57 -18.26
N SER A 43 12.54 1.62 -17.49
CA SER A 43 12.19 1.49 -16.07
C SER A 43 11.31 2.63 -15.60
N VAL A 44 10.34 2.31 -14.75
CA VAL A 44 9.42 3.27 -14.14
C VAL A 44 9.53 3.13 -12.62
N TYR A 45 9.74 4.25 -11.94
CA TYR A 45 9.79 4.31 -10.48
C TYR A 45 8.79 5.32 -9.94
N ILE A 46 8.28 5.05 -8.74
CA ILE A 46 7.36 5.94 -8.02
C ILE A 46 8.13 6.61 -6.89
N LEU A 47 8.15 7.94 -6.88
CA LEU A 47 8.78 8.74 -5.84
C LEU A 47 7.84 8.89 -4.65
N SER A 48 8.10 8.15 -3.57
CA SER A 48 7.37 8.19 -2.32
C SER A 48 8.19 8.86 -1.22
N ALA A 49 7.64 9.87 -0.55
CA ALA A 49 8.31 10.52 0.57
C ALA A 49 8.64 9.56 1.74
N LYS A 50 7.89 8.46 1.88
CA LYS A 50 8.10 7.47 2.95
C LYS A 50 9.13 6.40 2.61
N TYR A 51 9.24 6.04 1.34
CA TYR A 51 10.03 4.87 0.89
C TYR A 51 11.12 5.23 -0.13
N GLY A 52 11.27 6.50 -0.51
CA GLY A 52 12.14 6.92 -1.60
C GLY A 52 11.58 6.51 -2.96
N SER A 53 12.40 5.89 -3.81
CA SER A 53 11.98 5.39 -5.13
C SER A 53 11.52 3.93 -5.05
N LEU A 54 10.31 3.66 -5.54
CA LEU A 54 9.70 2.34 -5.54
C LEU A 54 9.56 1.80 -6.96
N ASN A 55 9.84 0.51 -7.15
CA ASN A 55 9.49 -0.16 -8.41
C ASN A 55 7.99 -0.48 -8.45
N LEU A 56 7.39 -0.49 -9.64
CA LEU A 56 5.98 -0.85 -9.87
C LEU A 56 5.58 -2.22 -9.29
N GLU A 57 6.48 -3.21 -9.39
CA GLU A 57 6.23 -4.58 -8.93
C GLU A 57 6.58 -4.78 -7.45
N GLN A 58 7.18 -3.79 -6.80
CA GLN A 58 7.53 -3.88 -5.39
C GLN A 58 6.26 -3.87 -4.53
N GLU A 59 6.12 -4.89 -3.70
CA GLU A 59 5.06 -4.90 -2.68
C GLU A 59 5.42 -3.96 -1.54
N ILE A 60 4.48 -3.10 -1.18
CA ILE A 60 4.62 -2.18 -0.05
C ILE A 60 3.35 -2.23 0.80
N THR A 61 3.49 -1.95 2.08
CA THR A 61 2.37 -1.79 2.99
C THR A 61 2.20 -0.31 3.31
N VAL A 62 1.17 0.32 2.77
CA VAL A 62 0.83 1.70 3.09
C VAL A 62 -0.23 1.72 4.17
N LEU A 63 0.21 1.94 5.40
CA LEU A 63 -0.67 2.37 6.48
C LEU A 63 -0.79 3.89 6.38
N SER A 64 -1.95 4.40 5.97
CA SER A 64 -2.29 5.83 6.00
C SER A 64 -2.40 6.28 7.47
N LYS A 65 -1.82 7.43 7.80
CA LYS A 65 -1.84 8.00 9.16
C LYS A 65 -3.23 8.37 9.70
N HIS A 66 -4.27 8.28 8.87
CA HIS A 66 -5.66 8.57 9.25
C HIS A 66 -6.55 7.33 9.35
N ASP A 67 -6.03 6.15 8.98
CA ASP A 67 -6.77 4.90 9.09
C ASP A 67 -6.23 4.13 10.29
N CYS A 68 -6.61 4.59 11.48
CA CYS A 68 -6.62 3.73 12.65
C CYS A 68 -7.65 2.62 12.41
N GLN A 69 -7.18 1.48 11.92
CA GLN A 69 -7.60 0.17 12.41
C GLN A 69 -6.48 -0.84 12.14
N PHE A 70 -5.85 -1.33 13.19
CA PHE A 70 -5.06 -2.56 13.19
C PHE A 70 -5.71 -3.48 14.25
N PRO A 71 -5.78 -4.82 14.09
CA PRO A 71 -4.73 -5.61 13.44
C PRO A 71 -5.17 -6.73 12.46
N ILE A 72 -4.20 -7.07 11.61
CA ILE A 72 -3.85 -8.34 10.95
C ILE A 72 -4.95 -9.39 10.65
N LEU A 73 -5.03 -9.77 9.38
CA LEU A 73 -5.20 -11.17 9.02
C LEU A 73 -4.03 -11.57 8.11
N GLU A 74 -3.01 -12.13 8.76
CA GLU A 74 -2.45 -13.43 8.42
C GLU A 74 -2.93 -14.01 7.08
N SER A 75 -2.11 -13.89 6.03
CA SER A 75 -2.14 -14.86 4.92
C SER A 75 -0.72 -15.26 4.53
N ALA A 76 0.17 -15.34 5.52
CA ALA A 76 1.19 -16.37 5.48
C ALA A 76 0.46 -17.70 5.72
N VAL A 77 0.33 -18.50 4.67
CA VAL A 77 0.26 -19.96 4.77
C VAL A 77 -0.92 -20.50 5.60
N LEU A 78 -2.07 -20.71 4.92
CA LEU A 78 -2.94 -21.84 5.25
C LEU A 78 -2.11 -23.11 5.06
N ASN A 79 -1.43 -23.58 6.11
CA ASN A 79 -1.07 -24.98 6.29
C ASN A 79 -0.93 -25.29 7.79
N THR A 80 -1.76 -26.25 8.21
CA THR A 80 -1.65 -27.13 9.39
C THR A 80 -2.07 -26.63 10.78
N SER A 81 -3.32 -27.04 11.11
CA SER A 81 -3.72 -27.80 12.32
C SER A 81 -4.63 -27.07 13.33
N PRO A 82 -5.85 -27.59 13.60
CA PRO A 82 -6.73 -27.10 14.65
C PRO A 82 -6.25 -27.69 15.98
N ASN A 83 -6.24 -26.88 17.04
CA ASN A 83 -6.23 -27.25 18.47
C ASN A 83 -5.28 -26.33 19.26
N ASN A 84 -5.68 -25.08 19.50
CA ASN A 84 -5.51 -24.55 20.85
C ASN A 84 -6.39 -23.33 21.10
N VAL A 85 -7.24 -23.47 22.11
CA VAL A 85 -8.20 -22.48 22.57
C VAL A 85 -7.43 -21.46 23.43
N GLY A 86 -7.01 -20.37 22.80
CA GLY A 86 -6.25 -19.30 23.44
C GLY A 86 -7.08 -18.03 23.59
N ARG A 87 -7.66 -17.87 24.77
CA ARG A 87 -8.41 -16.72 25.28
C ARG A 87 -7.65 -15.39 25.00
N PHE A 88 -8.10 -14.60 24.03
CA PHE A 88 -7.66 -13.20 23.90
C PHE A 88 -8.73 -12.25 24.42
N SER A 89 -8.40 -11.61 25.54
CA SER A 89 -9.16 -10.57 26.21
C SER A 89 -9.43 -9.40 25.26
N ILE A 90 -10.70 -9.14 24.98
CA ILE A 90 -11.19 -7.93 24.33
C ILE A 90 -11.15 -6.81 25.38
N LEU A 91 -10.02 -6.13 25.53
CA LEU A 91 -9.95 -4.90 26.31
C LEU A 91 -10.24 -3.71 25.38
N GLN A 92 -11.44 -3.15 25.58
CA GLN A 92 -11.91 -1.80 25.25
C GLN A 92 -10.84 -0.83 24.73
N CYS A 93 -10.96 -0.45 23.45
CA CYS A 93 -10.56 0.88 23.01
C CYS A 93 -11.82 1.74 22.90
N SER A 94 -12.06 2.53 23.92
CA SER A 94 -13.09 3.54 23.98
C SER A 94 -12.91 4.55 22.84
N ALA A 95 -14.01 4.77 22.12
CA ALA A 95 -14.17 5.81 21.13
C ALA A 95 -13.74 7.18 21.69
N LEU A 96 -12.77 7.83 21.04
CA LEU A 96 -12.56 9.26 21.19
C LEU A 96 -13.23 9.97 20.00
N PRO A 97 -14.12 10.95 20.24
CA PRO A 97 -14.79 11.68 19.18
C PRO A 97 -13.80 12.69 18.56
N TYR A 98 -13.66 12.65 17.24
CA TYR A 98 -12.92 13.68 16.50
C TYR A 98 -13.81 14.92 16.38
N LYS A 99 -13.45 16.00 17.08
CA LYS A 99 -14.04 17.33 16.89
C LYS A 99 -13.53 17.92 15.58
N GLY A 100 -14.45 18.25 14.68
CA GLY A 100 -14.25 19.24 13.61
C GLY A 100 -14.42 20.65 14.14
#